data_AF-M2QIU4-F1
#
_entry.id   AF-M2QIU4-F1
#
_cell.length_a   1.000
_cell.length_b   1.000
_cell.length_c   1.000
_cell.angle_alpha   90.00
_cell.angle_beta   90.00
_cell.angle_gamma   90.00
#
_symmetry.space_group_name_H-M   'P 1'
#
loop_
_entity.id
_entity.type
_entity.pdbx_description
1 polymer ?
#
loop_
_entity_poly.entity_id
_entity_poly.type
_entity_poly.pdbx_seq_one_letter_code
_entity_poly.pdbx_strand_id
1 'polypeptide(L)'
;MFRKPADVYLIDEPSAYLDSEQRIVASKVIKRFILHSKKTAFIVEHDFIMATYLADKVVVYEGKPAEECIANPPVNMVDGMNTFLKSLNITFRRDPDNYRPRINKENSQKDQEQKREGKYFHTELD
;
A
#
# COMPACT_ATOMS: atom_id res chain seq x y z
N MET A 1 -7.91 -7.69 19.53
CA MET A 1 -7.43 -6.61 18.66
C MET A 1 -8.42 -5.44 18.59
N PHE A 2 -9.74 -5.64 18.53
CA PHE A 2 -10.71 -4.53 18.59
C PHE A 2 -11.70 -4.75 19.73
N ARG A 3 -11.45 -4.12 20.89
CA ARG A 3 -12.28 -4.29 22.10
C ARG A 3 -13.39 -3.27 22.23
N LYS A 4 -13.32 -2.16 21.48
CA LYS A 4 -14.31 -1.07 21.55
C LYS A 4 -15.05 -0.97 20.22
N PRO A 5 -16.39 -0.94 20.24
CA PRO A 5 -17.16 -0.58 19.06
C PRO A 5 -16.85 0.88 18.71
N ALA A 6 -16.53 1.12 17.45
CA ALA A 6 -16.29 2.45 16.90
C ALA A 6 -16.77 2.48 15.45
N ASP A 7 -17.11 3.67 14.96
CA ASP A 7 -17.47 3.86 13.55
C ASP A 7 -16.24 3.99 12.65
N VAL A 8 -15.16 4.54 13.21
CA VAL A 8 -13.86 4.69 12.56
C VAL A 8 -12.77 4.12 13.45
N TYR A 9 -11.91 3.29 12.86
CA TYR A 9 -10.69 2.78 13.48
C TYR A 9 -9.46 3.48 12.90
N LEU A 10 -8.57 3.93 13.77
CA LEU A 10 -7.26 4.45 13.38
C LEU A 10 -6.22 3.42 13.83
N ILE A 11 -5.42 2.91 12.90
CA ILE A 11 -4.42 1.88 13.16
C ILE A 11 -3.09 2.40 12.61
N ASP A 12 -2.11 2.53 13.49
CA ASP A 12 -0.78 3.04 13.15
C ASP A 12 0.24 1.91 13.22
N GLU A 13 1.00 1.73 12.15
CA GLU A 13 2.03 0.71 11.94
C GLU A 13 1.73 -0.69 12.55
N PRO A 14 0.63 -1.36 12.16
CA PRO A 14 0.30 -2.68 12.70
C PRO A 14 1.31 -3.79 12.31
N SER A 15 2.17 -3.55 11.31
CA SER A 15 3.26 -4.43 10.93
C SER A 15 4.49 -4.37 11.85
N ALA A 16 4.54 -3.43 12.81
CA ALA A 16 5.66 -3.26 13.73
C ALA A 16 5.94 -4.54 14.52
N TYR A 17 7.22 -4.94 14.55
CA TYR A 17 7.72 -6.16 15.20
C TYR A 17 7.15 -7.49 14.68
N LEU A 18 6.43 -7.48 13.56
CA LEU A 18 5.90 -8.70 12.93
C LEU A 18 6.83 -9.23 11.84
N ASP A 19 6.99 -10.54 11.80
CA ASP A 19 7.60 -11.24 10.66
C ASP A 19 6.63 -11.32 9.45
N SER A 20 7.13 -11.83 8.32
CA SER A 20 6.35 -11.89 7.08
C SER A 20 5.07 -12.74 7.17
N GLU A 21 5.06 -13.81 7.97
CA GLU A 21 3.88 -14.67 8.14
C GLU A 21 2.85 -13.99 9.02
N GLN A 22 3.32 -13.41 10.13
CA GLN A 22 2.49 -12.66 11.06
C GLN A 22 1.82 -11.46 10.39
N ARG A 23 2.52 -10.74 9.49
CA ARG A 23 1.93 -9.63 8.70
C ARG A 23 0.78 -10.09 7.82
N ILE A 24 0.91 -11.25 7.17
CA ILE A 24 -0.17 -11.83 6.35
C ILE A 24 -1.37 -12.20 7.22
N VAL A 25 -1.14 -12.77 8.41
CA VAL A 25 -2.21 -13.13 9.33
C VAL A 25 -2.90 -11.88 9.89
N ALA A 26 -2.12 -10.89 10.34
CA ALA A 26 -2.62 -9.64 10.88
C ALA A 26 -3.47 -8.88 9.85
N SER A 27 -2.97 -8.72 8.62
CA SER A 27 -3.70 -8.03 7.55
C SER A 27 -5.02 -8.73 7.20
N LYS A 28 -5.05 -10.07 7.14
CA LYS A 28 -6.29 -10.85 6.96
C LYS A 28 -7.31 -10.61 8.09
N VAL A 29 -6.84 -10.62 9.34
CA VAL A 29 -7.70 -10.40 10.51
C VAL A 29 -8.29 -8.98 10.52
N ILE A 30 -7.46 -7.96 10.26
CA ILE A 30 -7.90 -6.56 10.18
C ILE A 30 -8.95 -6.42 9.07
N LYS A 31 -8.63 -6.85 7.84
CA LYS A 31 -9.54 -6.72 6.68
C LYS A 31 -10.89 -7.38 6.96
N ARG A 32 -10.86 -8.62 7.45
CA ARG A 32 -12.09 -9.37 7.76
C ARG A 32 -12.93 -8.69 8.82
N PHE A 33 -12.32 -8.17 9.87
CA PHE A 33 -13.03 -7.46 10.93
C PHE A 33 -13.72 -6.20 10.41
N ILE A 34 -13.01 -5.35 9.68
CA ILE A 34 -13.54 -4.10 9.13
C ILE A 34 -14.70 -4.37 8.15
N LEU A 35 -14.53 -5.34 7.25
CA LEU A 35 -15.58 -5.73 6.30
C LEU A 35 -16.82 -6.29 6.99
N HIS A 36 -16.66 -7.22 7.94
CA HIS A 36 -17.79 -7.85 8.64
C HIS A 36 -18.55 -6.87 9.53
N SER A 37 -17.84 -5.95 10.19
CA SER A 37 -18.45 -4.95 11.06
C SER A 37 -19.03 -3.75 10.30
N LYS A 38 -18.80 -3.68 8.97
CA LYS A 38 -19.19 -2.56 8.10
C LYS A 38 -18.69 -1.22 8.66
N LYS A 39 -17.46 -1.20 9.17
CA LYS A 39 -16.81 -0.01 9.74
C LYS A 39 -15.77 0.54 8.79
N THR A 40 -15.27 1.74 9.09
CA THR A 40 -14.19 2.37 8.32
C THR A 40 -12.88 2.28 9.10
N ALA A 41 -11.76 2.11 8.40
CA ALA A 41 -10.44 2.16 9.00
C ALA A 41 -9.51 3.07 8.21
N PHE A 42 -8.71 3.86 8.92
CA PHE A 42 -7.49 4.49 8.40
C PHE A 42 -6.31 3.71 8.95
N ILE A 43 -5.43 3.30 8.06
CA ILE A 43 -4.27 2.46 8.39
C ILE A 43 -3.03 3.15 7.84
N VAL A 44 -2.07 3.44 8.71
CA VAL A 44 -0.74 3.92 8.34
C VAL A 44 0.18 2.71 8.27
N GLU A 45 0.87 2.54 7.14
CA GLU A 45 1.76 1.42 6.90
C GLU A 45 3.00 1.83 6.11
N HIS A 46 4.09 1.14 6.39
CA HIS A 46 5.32 1.20 5.62
C HIS A 46 5.55 -0.08 4.81
N ASP A 47 4.81 -1.16 5.09
CA ASP A 47 4.82 -2.39 4.31
C ASP A 47 3.87 -2.29 3.10
N PHE A 48 4.46 -2.31 1.91
CA PHE A 48 3.72 -2.19 0.64
C PHE A 48 2.68 -3.31 0.44
N ILE A 49 3.00 -4.54 0.82
CA ILE A 49 2.11 -5.70 0.63
C ILE A 49 0.92 -5.58 1.58
N MET A 50 1.19 -5.23 2.83
CA MET A 50 0.14 -5.03 3.82
C MET A 50 -0.78 -3.87 3.45
N ALA A 51 -0.20 -2.73 3.03
CA ALA A 51 -0.96 -1.57 2.59
C ALA A 51 -1.88 -1.89 1.40
N THR A 52 -1.34 -2.49 0.33
CA THR A 52 -2.12 -2.86 -0.86
C THR A 52 -3.16 -3.95 -0.60
N TYR A 53 -2.91 -4.85 0.37
CA TYR A 53 -3.90 -5.85 0.77
C TYR A 53 -5.08 -5.24 1.54
N LEU A 54 -4.81 -4.24 2.38
CA LEU A 54 -5.81 -3.62 3.26
C LEU A 54 -6.59 -2.48 2.60
N ALA A 55 -5.97 -1.74 1.68
CA ALA A 55 -6.51 -0.49 1.16
C ALA A 55 -7.55 -0.68 0.04
N ASP A 56 -8.67 0.03 0.17
CA ASP A 56 -9.57 0.32 -0.96
C ASP A 56 -9.19 1.63 -1.66
N LYS A 57 -8.74 2.61 -0.87
CA LYS A 57 -8.20 3.91 -1.30
C LYS A 57 -6.92 4.21 -0.54
N VAL A 58 -6.07 5.05 -1.12
CA VAL A 58 -4.80 5.46 -0.51
C VAL A 58 -4.72 6.97 -0.41
N VAL A 59 -4.04 7.45 0.63
CA VAL A 59 -3.70 8.85 0.83
C VAL A 59 -2.18 8.95 0.72
N VAL A 60 -1.69 9.64 -0.30
CA VAL A 60 -0.26 9.84 -0.51
C VAL A 60 0.18 11.11 0.20
N TYR A 61 1.20 11.01 1.03
CA TYR A 61 1.83 12.15 1.70
C TYR A 61 3.06 12.58 0.90
N GLU A 62 3.25 13.88 0.74
CA GLU A 62 4.37 14.49 0.04
C GLU A 62 5.01 15.58 0.90
N GLY A 63 6.25 15.96 0.59
CA GLY A 63 7.00 17.01 1.30
C GLY A 63 8.38 16.55 1.75
N LYS A 64 8.95 17.30 2.69
CA LYS A 64 10.29 17.06 3.21
C LYS A 64 10.23 16.66 4.68
N PRO A 65 10.74 15.47 5.05
CA PRO A 65 10.72 15.00 6.44
C PRO A 65 11.29 16.05 7.40
N ALA A 66 10.61 16.24 8.54
CA ALA A 66 10.95 17.23 9.57
C ALA A 66 10.86 18.71 9.13
N GLU A 67 10.35 19.03 7.92
CA GLU A 67 10.19 20.40 7.44
C GLU A 67 8.75 20.71 7.04
N GLU A 68 8.20 20.00 6.05
CA GLU A 68 6.85 20.23 5.53
C GLU A 68 6.20 18.93 5.07
N CYS A 69 4.87 18.87 5.16
CA CYS A 69 4.11 17.71 4.73
C CYS A 69 2.72 18.09 4.22
N ILE A 70 2.34 17.53 3.08
CA ILE A 70 1.04 17.69 2.44
C ILE A 70 0.36 16.32 2.39
N ALA A 71 -0.82 16.22 2.99
CA ALA A 71 -1.69 15.06 2.85
C ALA A 71 -2.65 15.28 1.67
N ASN A 72 -2.56 14.43 0.65
CA ASN A 72 -3.42 14.53 -0.53
C ASN A 72 -4.83 13.94 -0.27
N PRO A 73 -5.83 14.26 -1.11
CA PRO A 73 -7.14 13.58 -1.04
C PRO A 73 -7.01 12.06 -1.25
N PRO A 74 -7.93 11.24 -0.68
CA PRO A 74 -7.95 9.80 -0.95
C PRO A 74 -8.22 9.50 -2.42
N VAL A 75 -7.30 8.75 -3.04
CA VAL A 75 -7.40 8.31 -4.44
C VAL A 75 -7.52 6.80 -4.54
N ASN A 76 -7.83 6.29 -5.73
CA ASN A 76 -7.80 4.84 -5.96
C ASN A 76 -6.39 4.31 -5.73
N MET A 77 -6.32 3.06 -5.28
CA MET A 77 -5.08 2.41 -4.90
C MET A 77 -4.04 2.41 -6.04
N VAL A 78 -4.43 2.07 -7.27
CA VAL A 78 -3.50 2.08 -8.43
C VAL A 78 -2.92 3.47 -8.69
N ASP A 79 -3.76 4.49 -8.75
CA ASP A 79 -3.34 5.87 -9.06
C ASP A 79 -2.42 6.43 -7.98
N GLY A 80 -2.76 6.21 -6.71
CA GLY A 80 -1.95 6.67 -5.60
C GLY A 80 -0.62 5.92 -5.49
N MET A 81 -0.62 4.60 -5.70
CA MET A 81 0.63 3.83 -5.73
C MET A 81 1.53 4.25 -6.89
N ASN A 82 0.98 4.55 -8.06
CA ASN A 82 1.75 5.08 -9.19
C ASN A 82 2.37 6.45 -8.84
N THR A 83 1.61 7.34 -8.21
CA THR A 83 2.11 8.65 -7.76
C THR A 83 3.24 8.51 -6.73
N PHE A 84 3.02 7.67 -5.70
CA PHE A 84 4.01 7.40 -4.65
C PHE A 84 5.29 6.78 -5.19
N LEU A 85 5.18 5.72 -6.01
CA LEU A 85 6.35 5.03 -6.56
C LEU A 85 7.12 5.88 -7.57
N LYS A 86 6.41 6.75 -8.29
CA LYS A 86 7.04 7.74 -9.18
C LYS A 86 7.91 8.72 -8.41
N SER A 87 7.48 9.21 -7.24
CA SER A 87 8.30 10.11 -6.43
C SER A 87 9.57 9.43 -5.90
N LEU A 88 9.51 8.11 -5.65
CA LEU A 88 10.66 7.28 -5.28
C LEU A 88 11.51 6.82 -6.48
N ASN A 89 11.06 7.06 -7.72
CA ASN A 89 11.69 6.58 -8.96
C ASN A 89 11.88 5.04 -9.01
N ILE A 90 10.98 4.28 -8.38
CA ILE A 90 11.02 2.82 -8.25
C ILE A 90 9.82 2.21 -8.96
N THR A 91 10.01 1.12 -9.70
CA THR A 91 8.90 0.39 -10.34
C THR A 91 8.71 -1.00 -9.75
N PHE A 92 7.46 -1.47 -9.72
CA PHE A 92 7.08 -2.81 -9.27
C PHE A 92 6.42 -3.60 -10.39
N ARG A 93 6.79 -4.87 -10.48
CA ARG A 93 6.10 -5.88 -11.29
C ARG A 93 5.47 -6.95 -10.40
N ARG A 94 4.51 -7.70 -10.91
CA ARG A 94 4.09 -8.95 -10.27
C ARG A 94 4.93 -10.11 -10.76
N ASP A 95 5.28 -11.01 -9.85
CA ASP A 95 5.86 -12.29 -10.19
C ASP A 95 4.77 -13.20 -10.78
N PRO A 96 4.95 -13.82 -11.96
CA PRO A 96 3.89 -14.58 -12.62
C PRO A 96 3.49 -15.84 -11.84
N ASP A 97 4.36 -16.39 -11.00
CA ASP A 97 4.11 -17.66 -10.32
C ASP A 97 3.30 -17.46 -9.03
N ASN A 98 3.59 -16.40 -8.29
CA ASN A 98 3.04 -16.17 -6.95
C ASN A 98 2.34 -14.82 -6.78
N TYR A 99 2.29 -14.00 -7.85
CA TYR A 99 1.63 -12.71 -7.91
C TYR A 99 2.12 -11.67 -6.90
N ARG A 100 3.25 -11.94 -6.22
CA ARG A 100 3.83 -11.00 -5.26
C ARG A 100 4.39 -9.79 -6.00
N PRO A 101 4.19 -8.57 -5.48
CA PRO A 101 4.86 -7.39 -6.01
C PRO A 101 6.37 -7.52 -5.78
N ARG A 102 7.14 -7.30 -6.83
CA ARG A 102 8.58 -7.42 -6.87
C ARG A 102 9.18 -6.17 -7.49
N ILE A 103 10.12 -5.57 -6.77
CA ILE A 103 10.84 -4.39 -7.23
C ILE A 103 11.66 -4.72 -8.48
N ASN A 104 11.62 -3.86 -9.48
CA ASN A 104 12.52 -3.95 -10.62
C ASN A 104 13.91 -3.44 -10.25
N LYS A 105 14.95 -4.04 -10.84
CA LYS A 105 16.29 -3.47 -10.74
C LYS A 105 16.31 -2.15 -11.50
N GLU A 106 16.94 -1.15 -10.92
CA GLU A 106 17.12 0.16 -11.54
C GLU A 106 17.73 0.01 -12.94
N ASN A 107 17.20 0.74 -13.92
CA ASN A 107 17.65 0.74 -15.32
C ASN A 107 17.52 -0.61 -16.05
N SER A 108 16.89 -1.62 -15.46
CA SER A 108 16.54 -2.85 -16.19
C SER A 108 15.54 -2.56 -17.32
N GLN A 109 15.49 -3.43 -18.32
CA GLN A 109 14.57 -3.24 -19.46
C GLN A 109 13.12 -3.02 -19.00
N LYS A 110 12.64 -3.83 -18.04
CA LYS A 110 11.30 -3.70 -17.46
C LYS A 110 11.09 -2.40 -16.68
N ASP A 111 12.10 -1.93 -15.94
CA ASP A 111 12.02 -0.65 -15.23
C ASP A 111 11.87 0.52 -16.20
N GLN A 112 12.67 0.52 -17.28
CA GLN A 112 12.61 1.57 -18.29
C GLN A 112 11.30 1.57 -19.07
N GLU A 113 10.79 0.39 -19.42
CA GLU A 113 9.50 0.23 -20.10
C GLU A 113 8.35 0.80 -19.25
N GLN A 114 8.26 0.36 -18.00
CA GLN A 114 7.25 0.83 -17.05
C GLN A 114 7.33 2.35 -16.80
N LYS A 115 8.54 2.91 -16.67
CA LYS A 115 8.74 4.36 -16.52
C LYS A 115 8.28 5.13 -17.76
N ARG A 116 8.54 4.63 -18.97
CA ARG A 116 8.08 5.26 -20.22
C ARG A 116 6.56 5.25 -20.34
N GLU A 117 5.92 4.18 -19.89
CA GLU A 117 4.46 4.07 -19.87
C GLU A 117 3.80 4.85 -18.72
N GLY A 118 4.58 5.30 -17.74
CA GLY A 118 4.07 5.92 -16.53
C GLY A 118 3.39 4.92 -15.57
N LYS A 119 3.62 3.62 -15.76
CA LYS A 119 3.02 2.53 -14.97
C LYS A 119 4.04 1.95 -14.00
N TYR A 120 4.16 2.59 -12.85
CA TYR A 120 5.03 2.19 -11.74
C TYR A 120 4.44 1.05 -10.90
N PHE A 121 3.11 0.88 -10.94
CA PHE A 121 2.38 -0.17 -10.25
C PHE A 121 1.27 -0.77 -11.11
N HIS A 122 1.09 -2.10 -11.02
CA HIS A 122 0.03 -2.84 -11.71
C HIS A 122 -0.83 -3.65 -10.74
N THR A 123 -2.12 -3.70 -11.02
CA THR A 123 -3.08 -4.64 -10.40
C THR A 123 -3.62 -5.64 -11.42
N GLU A 124 -4.29 -6.69 -10.95
CA GLU A 124 -4.85 -7.80 -11.76
C GLU A 124 -5.88 -7.37 -12.84
N LEU A 125 -6.25 -6.08 -12.90
CA LEU A 125 -7.36 -5.57 -13.73
C LEU A 125 -6.92 -4.62 -14.87
N ASP A 126 -5.63 -4.51 -15.15
CA ASP A 126 -5.10 -3.76 -16.31
C ASP A 126 -4.85 -4.66 -17.53
#